data_AF-A0A9N9MFP4-F1
#
_entry.id   AF-A0A9N9MFP4-F1
#
_cell.length_a   1.000
_cell.length_b   1.000
_cell.length_c   1.000
_cell.angle_alpha   90.00
_cell.angle_beta   90.00
_cell.angle_gamma   90.00
#
_symmetry.space_group_name_H-M   'P 1'
#
loop_
_entity.id
_entity.type
_entity.pdbx_description
1 polymer ?
#
loop_
_entity_poly.entity_id
_entity_poly.type
_entity_poly.pdbx_seq_one_letter_code
_entity_poly.pdbx_strand_id
1 'polypeptide(L)'
;MFVNNNFLISVILILGIKYCLSCETGQTKQGCLIRNLVCSCGYGCISDYRYDTIQECQAALRGKKKDICKTNNPCMHGGTCIQISQQPGFKCRCEGSGYFGMKCNRACPVPNAGRVGDIYPYECIVI
;
A
#
# COMPACT_ATOMS: atom_id res chain seq x y z
N MET A 1 -43.11 -16.01 25.64
CA MET A 1 -41.64 -15.97 25.78
C MET A 1 -41.17 -14.61 25.28
N PHE A 2 -40.96 -13.65 26.18
CA PHE A 2 -40.51 -12.31 25.81
C PHE A 2 -38.99 -12.35 25.63
N VAL A 3 -38.51 -12.27 24.38
CA VAL A 3 -37.09 -12.01 24.13
C VAL A 3 -36.83 -10.58 24.61
N ASN A 4 -36.06 -10.45 25.69
CA ASN A 4 -35.81 -9.18 26.35
C ASN A 4 -35.07 -8.23 25.36
N ASN A 5 -35.57 -7.02 25.14
CA ASN A 5 -35.03 -6.08 24.14
C ASN A 5 -33.53 -5.80 24.34
N ASN A 6 -33.08 -5.78 25.60
CA ASN A 6 -31.67 -5.65 25.98
C ASN A 6 -30.80 -6.85 25.54
N PHE A 7 -31.38 -8.05 25.51
CA PHE A 7 -30.70 -9.26 25.05
C PHE A 7 -30.51 -9.24 23.54
N LEU A 8 -31.54 -8.80 22.79
CA LEU A 8 -31.46 -8.68 21.34
C LEU A 8 -30.40 -7.64 20.91
N ILE A 9 -30.36 -6.48 21.57
CA ILE A 9 -29.34 -5.44 21.32
C ILE A 9 -27.95 -5.98 21.59
N SER A 10 -27.75 -6.71 22.70
CA SER A 10 -26.45 -7.31 23.05
C SER A 10 -25.99 -8.32 21.99
N VAL A 11 -26.89 -9.15 21.48
CA VAL A 11 -26.57 -10.13 20.42
C VAL A 11 -26.19 -9.43 19.12
N ILE A 12 -26.91 -8.39 18.71
CA ILE A 12 -26.60 -7.61 17.50
C ILE A 12 -25.24 -6.91 17.64
N LEU A 13 -24.94 -6.35 18.81
CA LEU A 13 -23.64 -5.71 19.09
C LEU A 13 -22.49 -6.72 19.01
N ILE A 14 -22.64 -7.90 19.60
CA ILE A 14 -21.64 -8.98 19.55
C ILE A 14 -21.42 -9.45 18.11
N LEU A 15 -22.49 -9.63 17.33
CA LEU A 15 -22.39 -10.02 15.92
C LEU A 15 -21.74 -8.91 15.08
N GLY A 16 -22.10 -7.64 15.29
CA GLY A 16 -21.48 -6.50 14.61
C GLY A 16 -19.97 -6.39 14.90
N ILE A 17 -19.56 -6.58 16.16
CA ILE A 17 -18.14 -6.60 16.56
C ILE A 17 -17.40 -7.77 15.86
N LYS A 18 -18.03 -8.96 15.80
CA LYS A 18 -17.46 -10.12 15.08
C LYS A 18 -17.26 -9.83 13.59
N TYR A 19 -18.20 -9.13 12.96
CA TYR A 19 -18.08 -8.72 11.56
C TYR A 19 -16.94 -7.71 11.35
N CYS A 20 -16.79 -6.71 12.23
CA CYS A 20 -15.71 -5.72 12.13
C CYS A 20 -14.30 -6.29 12.34
N LEU A 21 -14.16 -7.41 13.05
CA LEU A 21 -12.88 -8.06 13.34
C LEU A 21 -12.54 -9.18 12.35
N SER A 22 -13.44 -9.50 11.42
CA SER A 22 -13.17 -10.48 10.38
C SER A 22 -12.63 -9.80 9.14
N CYS A 23 -11.66 -10.42 8.48
CA CYS A 23 -11.16 -9.91 7.22
C CYS A 23 -12.13 -10.28 6.10
N GLU A 24 -12.34 -9.33 5.18
CA GLU A 24 -13.27 -9.51 4.07
C GLU A 24 -12.88 -10.75 3.24
N THR A 25 -13.87 -11.50 2.77
CA THR A 25 -13.66 -12.75 2.01
C THR A 25 -12.76 -12.49 0.80
N GLY A 26 -11.52 -13.00 0.85
CA GLY A 26 -10.50 -12.84 -0.19
C GLY A 26 -9.31 -11.95 0.21
N GLN A 27 -9.37 -11.22 1.33
CA GLN A 27 -8.26 -10.39 1.82
C GLN A 27 -7.32 -11.13 2.77
N THR A 28 -7.08 -12.41 2.53
CA THR A 28 -6.12 -13.20 3.32
C THR A 28 -4.92 -13.57 2.48
N LYS A 29 -3.73 -13.51 3.06
CA LYS A 29 -2.48 -13.95 2.44
C LYS A 29 -1.56 -14.60 3.47
N GLN A 30 -0.60 -15.37 2.96
CA GLN A 30 0.58 -15.73 3.73
C GLN A 30 1.58 -14.56 3.68
N GLY A 31 2.16 -14.20 4.82
CA GLY A 31 3.18 -13.16 4.87
C GLY A 31 3.91 -13.14 6.20
N CYS A 32 4.73 -12.10 6.40
CA CYS A 32 5.52 -11.86 7.59
C CYS A 32 5.35 -10.44 8.11
N LEU A 33 5.46 -10.28 9.43
CA LEU A 33 5.41 -9.00 10.13
C LEU A 33 6.44 -8.97 11.27
N ILE A 34 6.82 -7.78 11.69
CA ILE A 34 7.73 -7.60 12.83
C ILE A 34 6.88 -7.44 14.08
N ARG A 35 7.07 -8.32 15.06
CA ARG A 35 6.44 -8.27 16.38
C ARG A 35 7.53 -8.43 17.44
N ASN A 36 7.60 -7.48 18.37
CA ASN A 36 8.62 -7.49 19.44
C ASN A 36 10.06 -7.66 18.91
N LEU A 37 10.44 -6.92 17.87
CA LEU A 37 11.75 -7.01 17.19
C LEU A 37 12.10 -8.40 16.61
N VAL A 38 11.11 -9.29 16.44
CA VAL A 38 11.28 -10.60 15.80
C VAL A 38 10.35 -10.72 14.60
N CYS A 39 10.78 -11.43 13.57
CA CYS A 39 9.95 -11.75 12.41
C CYS A 39 9.01 -12.90 12.73
N SER A 40 7.71 -12.67 12.56
CA SER A 40 6.67 -13.67 12.68
C SER A 40 5.97 -13.82 11.33
N CYS A 41 5.87 -15.04 10.82
CA CYS A 41 5.21 -15.34 9.55
C CYS A 41 4.01 -16.24 9.77
N GLY A 42 2.98 -16.09 8.96
CA GLY A 42 1.75 -16.87 9.10
C GLY A 42 0.76 -16.59 7.99
N TYR A 43 -0.46 -17.07 8.19
CA TYR A 43 -1.62 -16.78 7.35
C TYR A 43 -2.58 -15.86 8.10
N GLY A 44 -3.27 -14.98 7.39
CA GLY A 44 -4.09 -13.93 7.99
C GLY A 44 -4.32 -12.80 7.02
N CYS A 45 -4.60 -11.60 7.52
CA CYS A 45 -5.09 -10.51 6.68
C CYS A 45 -3.98 -9.80 5.94
N ILE A 46 -4.26 -9.36 4.71
CA ILE A 46 -3.28 -8.63 3.88
C ILE A 46 -2.80 -7.35 4.60
N SER A 47 -3.69 -6.71 5.35
CA SER A 47 -3.40 -5.53 6.17
C SER A 47 -2.34 -5.76 7.25
N ASP A 48 -2.25 -6.99 7.78
CA ASP A 48 -1.40 -7.30 8.93
C ASP A 48 0.04 -7.63 8.49
N TYR A 49 0.19 -8.18 7.28
CA TYR A 49 1.47 -8.63 6.75
C TYR A 49 2.14 -7.57 5.88
N ARG A 50 3.14 -6.92 6.47
CA ARG A 50 3.96 -5.90 5.80
C ARG A 50 4.97 -6.48 4.79
N TYR A 51 5.42 -7.71 5.01
CA TYR A 51 6.44 -8.37 4.18
C TYR A 51 5.86 -9.66 3.60
N ASP A 52 6.25 -10.01 2.38
CA ASP A 52 5.79 -11.28 1.78
C ASP A 52 6.72 -12.44 2.14
N THR A 53 7.99 -12.16 2.43
CA THR A 53 9.00 -13.17 2.75
C THR A 53 9.69 -12.91 4.10
N ILE A 54 10.17 -13.98 4.74
CA ILE A 54 10.90 -13.87 6.01
C ILE A 54 12.25 -13.15 5.82
N GLN A 55 12.87 -13.32 4.66
CA GLN A 55 14.14 -12.70 4.29
C GLN A 55 14.01 -11.17 4.25
N GLU A 56 12.94 -10.65 3.65
CA GLU A 56 12.63 -9.21 3.65
C GLU A 56 12.40 -8.68 5.06
N CYS A 57 11.62 -9.42 5.86
CA CYS A 57 11.39 -9.04 7.25
C CYS A 57 12.70 -8.98 8.06
N GLN A 58 13.58 -9.99 7.91
CA GLN A 58 14.88 -10.02 8.59
C GLN A 58 15.81 -8.90 8.11
N ALA A 59 15.80 -8.58 6.82
CA ALA A 59 16.56 -7.46 6.27
C ALA A 59 16.10 -6.12 6.87
N ALA A 60 14.78 -5.96 7.04
CA ALA A 60 14.18 -4.81 7.71
C ALA A 60 14.59 -4.72 9.20
N LEU A 61 14.59 -5.84 9.94
CA LEU A 61 15.07 -5.88 11.33
C LEU A 61 16.55 -5.50 11.48
N ARG A 62 17.39 -5.94 10.55
CA ARG A 62 18.84 -5.69 10.57
C ARG A 62 19.20 -4.25 10.14
N GLY A 63 18.22 -3.43 9.78
CA GLY A 63 18.46 -2.09 9.24
C GLY A 63 19.22 -2.08 7.91
N LYS A 64 19.41 -3.24 7.25
CA LYS A 64 20.10 -3.37 5.97
C LYS A 64 19.18 -3.04 4.81
N LYS A 65 18.49 -1.90 4.89
CA LYS A 65 17.71 -1.42 3.76
C LYS A 65 18.65 -0.71 2.79
N LYS A 66 19.04 -1.42 1.73
CA LYS A 66 19.79 -0.82 0.62
C LYS A 66 18.95 0.34 0.09
N ASP A 67 19.49 1.55 0.18
CA ASP A 67 18.82 2.74 -0.36
C ASP A 67 18.73 2.61 -1.89
N ILE A 68 17.53 2.25 -2.36
CA ILE A 68 17.23 2.05 -3.78
C ILE A 68 17.42 3.37 -4.53
N CYS A 69 17.01 4.49 -3.93
CA CYS A 69 17.14 5.81 -4.53
C CYS A 69 18.60 6.25 -4.68
N LYS A 70 19.45 5.87 -3.72
CA LYS A 70 20.89 6.16 -3.80
C LYS A 70 21.65 5.21 -4.74
N THR A 71 21.27 3.94 -4.79
CA THR A 71 22.05 2.93 -5.53
C THR A 71 21.65 2.84 -7.00
N ASN A 72 20.36 2.90 -7.30
CA ASN A 72 19.83 2.69 -8.65
C ASN A 72 18.52 3.46 -8.78
N ASN A 73 18.61 4.79 -8.81
CA ASN A 73 17.44 5.68 -8.87
C ASN A 73 16.50 5.23 -10.01
N PRO A 74 15.32 4.68 -9.69
CA PRO A 74 14.42 4.09 -10.68
C PRO A 74 13.50 5.13 -11.35
N CYS A 75 13.53 6.39 -10.90
CA CYS A 75 12.66 7.45 -11.42
C CYS A 75 13.28 8.09 -12.67
N MET A 76 12.51 8.17 -13.75
CA MET A 76 12.94 8.75 -15.03
C MET A 76 12.61 10.24 -15.10
N HIS A 77 13.17 10.93 -16.10
CA HIS A 77 12.85 12.31 -16.47
C HIS A 77 12.90 13.34 -15.32
N GLY A 78 13.84 13.17 -14.39
CA GLY A 78 14.01 14.10 -13.28
C GLY A 78 13.02 13.92 -12.12
N GLY A 79 12.25 12.82 -12.11
CA GLY A 79 11.41 12.47 -10.98
C GLY A 79 12.21 12.27 -9.68
N THR A 80 11.66 12.72 -8.55
CA THR A 80 12.31 12.57 -7.24
C THR A 80 12.02 11.18 -6.66
N CYS A 81 13.07 10.43 -6.32
CA CYS A 81 12.94 9.11 -5.68
C CYS A 81 12.82 9.23 -4.17
N ILE A 82 11.84 8.52 -3.60
CA ILE A 82 11.61 8.41 -2.17
C ILE A 82 11.64 6.94 -1.77
N GLN A 83 12.50 6.58 -0.81
CA GLN A 83 12.53 5.23 -0.26
C GLN A 83 11.32 4.99 0.64
N ILE A 84 10.56 3.93 0.36
CA ILE A 84 9.39 3.52 1.16
C ILE A 84 9.59 2.12 1.73
N SER A 85 8.84 1.78 2.77
CA SER A 85 8.93 0.48 3.45
C SER A 85 7.95 -0.56 2.98
N GLN A 86 7.09 -0.22 2.03
CA GLN A 86 6.24 -1.16 1.30
C GLN A 86 6.94 -1.53 0.00
N GLN A 87 6.71 -2.72 -0.52
CA GLN A 87 7.19 -3.09 -1.85
C GLN A 87 6.57 -2.15 -2.92
N PRO A 88 7.31 -1.74 -3.96
CA PRO A 88 8.65 -2.21 -4.36
C PRO A 88 9.84 -1.56 -3.62
N GLY A 89 9.60 -0.82 -2.54
CA GLY A 89 10.64 -0.20 -1.72
C GLY A 89 11.00 1.24 -2.11
N PHE A 90 10.38 1.76 -3.17
CA PHE A 90 10.53 3.15 -3.61
C PHE A 90 9.20 3.71 -4.14
N LYS A 91 9.09 5.04 -4.16
CA LYS A 91 8.03 5.80 -4.84
C LYS A 91 8.68 6.97 -5.59
N CYS A 92 8.23 7.22 -6.81
CA CYS A 92 8.64 8.37 -7.60
C CYS A 92 7.63 9.51 -7.48
N ARG A 93 8.11 10.73 -7.25
CA ARG A 93 7.34 11.97 -7.42
C ARG A 93 7.68 12.57 -8.78
N CYS A 94 6.69 12.66 -9.65
CA CYS A 94 6.86 13.13 -11.03
C CYS A 94 6.37 14.57 -11.26
N GLU A 95 5.83 15.23 -10.22
CA GLU A 95 5.35 16.61 -10.29
C GLU A 95 6.44 17.54 -10.85
N GLY A 96 6.08 18.40 -11.82
CA GLY A 96 7.02 19.30 -12.47
C GLY A 96 7.95 18.68 -13.52
N SER A 97 7.92 17.35 -13.72
CA SER A 97 8.70 16.69 -14.79
C SER A 97 8.00 16.71 -16.16
N GLY A 98 6.68 16.88 -16.19
CA GLY A 98 5.87 16.66 -17.41
C GLY A 98 5.64 15.17 -17.72
N TYR A 99 5.93 14.28 -16.78
CA TYR A 99 5.70 12.84 -16.88
C TYR A 99 4.89 12.32 -15.68
N PHE A 100 4.25 11.16 -15.84
CA PHE A 100 3.47 10.48 -14.82
C PHE A 100 3.73 8.95 -14.81
N GLY A 101 3.13 8.27 -13.84
CA GLY A 101 3.25 6.83 -13.64
C GLY A 101 4.31 6.43 -12.61
N MET A 102 4.38 5.13 -12.28
CA MET A 102 5.19 4.59 -11.17
C MET A 102 6.68 4.98 -11.22
N LYS A 103 7.23 5.15 -12.42
CA LYS A 103 8.64 5.53 -12.67
C LYS A 103 8.78 6.83 -13.47
N CYS A 104 7.73 7.63 -13.58
CA CYS A 104 7.71 8.84 -14.42
C CYS A 104 8.06 8.54 -15.89
N ASN A 105 7.57 7.42 -16.42
CA ASN A 105 7.92 6.93 -17.76
C ASN A 105 6.88 7.31 -18.85
N ARG A 106 5.73 7.89 -18.47
CA ARG A 106 4.67 8.28 -19.42
C ARG A 106 4.62 9.79 -19.53
N ALA A 107 4.65 10.34 -20.74
CA ALA A 107 4.53 11.77 -20.96
C ALA A 107 3.11 12.25 -20.62
N CYS A 108 2.99 13.39 -19.97
CA CYS A 108 1.70 14.00 -19.66
C CYS A 108 0.92 14.28 -20.96
N PRO A 109 -0.40 14.01 -20.98
CA PRO A 109 -1.22 14.32 -22.14
C PRO A 109 -1.25 15.84 -22.34
N VAL A 110 -0.98 16.29 -23.57
CA VAL A 110 -1.06 17.72 -23.88
C VAL A 110 -2.53 18.12 -24.02
N PRO A 111 -2.93 19.30 -23.50
CA PRO A 111 -4.26 19.85 -23.77
C PRO A 111 -4.42 19.97 -25.29
N ASN A 112 -5.52 19.43 -25.83
CA ASN A 112 -5.90 19.39 -27.26
C ASN A 112 -5.32 18.27 -28.16
N ALA A 113 -4.59 17.26 -27.65
CA ALA A 113 -4.11 16.14 -28.50
C ALA A 113 -4.71 14.74 -28.19
N GLY A 114 -5.69 14.62 -27.30
CA GLY A 114 -6.18 13.30 -26.85
C GLY A 114 -7.66 13.28 -26.49
N ARG A 115 -8.28 12.12 -26.72
CA ARG A 115 -9.72 11.86 -26.85
C ARG A 115 -10.53 12.27 -25.61
N VAL A 116 -11.75 12.74 -25.86
CA VAL A 116 -12.80 12.98 -24.87
C VAL A 116 -12.98 11.71 -24.03
N GLY A 117 -12.41 11.65 -22.82
CA GLY A 117 -12.59 10.52 -21.91
C GLY A 117 -11.40 10.11 -21.03
N ASP A 118 -10.19 10.61 -21.26
CA ASP A 118 -9.03 10.21 -20.45
C ASP A 118 -8.96 10.98 -19.11
N ILE A 119 -8.89 10.27 -17.99
CA ILE A 119 -8.68 10.83 -16.65
C ILE A 119 -7.30 11.51 -16.62
N TYR A 120 -7.28 12.83 -16.38
CA TYR A 120 -6.04 13.60 -16.35
C TYR A 120 -5.23 13.25 -15.08
N PRO A 121 -3.96 12.83 -15.19
CA PRO A 121 -3.13 12.48 -14.03
C PRO A 121 -2.87 13.71 -13.16
N TYR A 122 -2.97 13.57 -11.85
CA TYR A 122 -2.70 14.68 -10.93
C TYR A 122 -1.24 15.14 -10.99
N GLU A 123 -0.30 14.25 -11.32
CA GLU A 123 1.11 14.60 -11.49
C GLU A 123 1.37 15.57 -12.66
N CYS A 124 0.42 15.68 -13.58
CA CYS A 124 0.50 16.54 -14.76
C CYS A 124 -0.11 17.94 -14.55
N ILE A 125 -0.78 18.18 -13.43
CA ILE A 125 -1.41 19.45 -13.14
C ILE A 125 -0.34 20.44 -12.69
N VAL A 126 -0.09 21.47 -13.50
CA VAL A 126 0.81 22.58 -13.15
C VAL A 126 -0.04 23.67 -12.51
N ILE A 127 0.21 23.98 -11.24
CA ILE A 127 -0.42 25.09 -10.50
C ILE A 127 0.37 26.38 -10.63
#